data_AF-V7PUK6-F1
#
_entry.id   AF-V7PUK6-F1
#
_cell.length_a   1.000
_cell.length_b   1.000
_cell.length_c   1.000
_cell.angle_alpha   90.00
_cell.angle_beta   90.00
_cell.angle_gamma   90.00
#
_symmetry.space_group_name_H-M   'P 1'
#
loop_
_entity.id
_entity.type
_entity.pdbx_description
1 polymer ?
#
loop_
_entity_poly.entity_id
_entity_poly.type
_entity_poly.pdbx_seq_one_letter_code
_entity_poly.pdbx_strand_id
1 'polypeptide(L)'
;MGKCVYLKPIFIVLLISTGIIYRKNVWSYAHKNDLETTPFLFDDNISLNANSKNHQTNETNLNNPPILDEKFHDIENKSINQNDSNTNNSSYNNHMSETVPNHINDLNNDKNKDKQLINTTISFIDRPNTFMLDDNILNNIDIIYDGDSKMSLYNYYKPIHYSILLNHLLYQFTFFNGHIKYIWELYDKVKKKIINVKEECVDKRKKLAQKIDQLQDVVYNYENKSYQNDYNSLKPITTEFIRCMNDKFKSVSYSISQMSNYADYVYKYGKLGHHHYMNDNYLIRHKIVTTQFENKLHQIKKSDILKSGNYVKFIDKVIDIAKKDEELKNVIDTLNFIKKYIEDITKKFKFYLNKCNGAQSQLIEIEMKAKKNKYTRYEVINKIQSLANVYGHFNVNYENMIDLETVYNNKIQAFKNVLNFIPHILIGKVDTCTNHVVPNDNYDFKIIKPISILNKLEDVFFQAFGFNFSEKYDSETLKTSNSEINHIISETINSMKTLRDLIKDMKDTYKTDNTRQHIENTIKQLTINVDLNQEENGFTKAIDEAKKWRSLKIATKKILDEEFKTVLSLEAKIKDLCKQFTDKLKNLQYMKEYKDVLIKKYIILETPTSI
;
A
#
# COMPACT_ATOMS: atom_id res chain seq x y z
N MET A 1 3.36 -4.98 27.65
CA MET A 1 2.13 -5.34 26.93
C MET A 1 1.00 -4.47 27.46
N GLY A 2 0.63 -3.42 26.74
CA GLY A 2 -0.55 -2.62 27.08
C GLY A 2 -1.76 -3.19 26.33
N LYS A 3 -2.82 -3.57 27.04
CA LYS A 3 -4.11 -3.87 26.43
C LYS A 3 -4.75 -2.56 26.01
N CYS A 4 -5.14 -2.43 24.74
CA CYS A 4 -6.02 -1.35 24.32
C CYS A 4 -7.38 -1.53 25.00
N VAL A 5 -7.70 -0.66 25.95
CA VAL A 5 -9.01 -0.62 26.63
C VAL A 5 -9.93 0.29 25.82
N TYR A 6 -10.91 -0.30 25.14
CA TYR A 6 -11.99 0.46 24.51
C TYR A 6 -13.04 0.82 25.58
N LEU A 7 -13.09 2.08 26.00
CA LEU A 7 -14.18 2.63 26.80
C LEU A 7 -15.37 2.90 25.87
N LYS A 8 -16.51 2.20 26.10
CA LYS A 8 -17.80 2.52 25.49
C LYS A 8 -18.35 3.82 26.09
N PRO A 9 -18.65 4.86 25.30
CA PRO A 9 -19.50 5.94 25.75
C PRO A 9 -20.88 5.79 25.08
N ILE A 10 -21.85 5.44 25.91
CA ILE A 10 -23.24 5.87 25.71
C ILE A 10 -23.22 7.39 25.67
N PHE A 11 -23.88 8.10 24.73
CA PHE A 11 -24.71 9.26 25.05
C PHE A 11 -25.47 9.85 23.86
N ILE A 12 -26.56 10.49 24.28
CA ILE A 12 -27.68 11.18 23.64
C ILE A 12 -27.25 12.26 22.63
N VAL A 13 -28.07 12.35 21.58
CA VAL A 13 -27.99 13.20 20.38
C VAL A 13 -28.31 14.66 20.66
N LEU A 14 -27.61 15.58 19.97
CA LEU A 14 -28.16 16.85 19.49
C LEU A 14 -27.45 17.29 18.19
N LEU A 15 -28.25 17.43 17.13
CA LEU A 15 -27.89 17.79 15.76
C LEU A 15 -28.03 19.31 15.54
N ILE A 16 -27.06 19.92 14.85
CA ILE A 16 -27.29 21.10 14.01
C ILE A 16 -26.53 20.92 12.68
N SER A 17 -27.31 20.83 11.60
CA SER A 17 -26.99 20.87 10.16
C SER A 17 -26.49 22.27 9.74
N THR A 18 -25.73 22.54 8.67
CA THR A 18 -25.89 22.28 7.22
C THR A 18 -24.71 22.93 6.48
N GLY A 19 -24.31 22.42 5.29
CA GLY A 19 -23.55 23.20 4.30
C GLY A 19 -22.73 22.40 3.28
N ILE A 20 -23.39 21.68 2.36
CA ILE A 20 -22.75 21.02 1.20
C ILE A 20 -22.88 21.93 -0.03
N ILE A 21 -21.75 22.25 -0.67
CA ILE A 21 -21.69 22.65 -2.09
C ILE A 21 -20.84 21.61 -2.82
N TYR A 22 -21.48 20.85 -3.70
CA TYR A 22 -20.86 19.87 -4.60
C TYR A 22 -20.08 20.59 -5.72
N ARG A 23 -18.77 20.36 -5.82
CA ARG A 23 -18.04 20.42 -7.10
C ARG A 23 -17.77 18.98 -7.55
N LYS A 24 -18.54 18.51 -8.54
CA LYS A 24 -18.26 17.29 -9.32
C LYS A 24 -16.98 17.49 -10.12
N ASN A 25 -15.90 16.81 -9.74
CA ASN A 25 -14.91 16.31 -10.69
C ASN A 25 -15.04 14.78 -10.69
N VAL A 26 -16.00 14.28 -11.47
CA VAL A 26 -16.05 12.87 -11.84
C VAL A 26 -14.96 12.69 -12.91
N TRP A 27 -13.86 12.06 -12.51
CA TRP A 27 -12.99 11.39 -13.46
C TRP A 27 -13.82 10.35 -14.22
N SER A 28 -14.09 10.68 -15.46
CA SER A 28 -14.70 9.79 -16.44
C SER A 28 -13.71 8.67 -16.79
N TYR A 29 -13.76 7.56 -16.05
CA TYR A 29 -13.51 6.25 -16.66
C TYR A 29 -14.74 5.87 -17.46
N ALA A 30 -14.88 6.51 -18.63
CA ALA A 30 -15.80 6.04 -19.65
C ALA A 30 -15.24 4.70 -20.14
N HIS A 31 -16.03 3.65 -19.94
CA HIS A 31 -15.92 2.39 -20.65
C HIS A 31 -15.57 2.67 -22.12
N LYS A 32 -14.37 2.24 -22.56
CA LYS A 32 -14.20 1.88 -23.96
C LYS A 32 -15.00 0.60 -24.18
N ASN A 33 -16.27 0.80 -24.51
CA ASN A 33 -17.02 -0.16 -25.30
C ASN A 33 -16.27 -0.34 -26.61
N ASP A 34 -15.78 -1.55 -26.86
CA ASP A 34 -15.50 -2.03 -28.21
C ASP A 34 -16.84 -2.07 -28.97
N LEU A 35 -17.19 -0.95 -29.59
CA LEU A 35 -18.06 -0.90 -30.76
C LEU A 35 -17.16 -0.55 -31.97
N GLU A 36 -16.19 -1.41 -32.26
CA GLU A 36 -15.64 -1.53 -33.61
C GLU A 36 -16.31 -2.71 -34.32
N THR A 37 -17.61 -2.53 -34.59
CA THR A 37 -18.25 -3.12 -35.76
C THR A 37 -18.54 -1.97 -36.72
N THR A 38 -17.57 -1.61 -37.55
CA THR A 38 -17.85 -0.86 -38.78
C THR A 38 -18.35 -1.86 -39.82
N PRO A 39 -19.63 -1.77 -40.27
CA PRO A 39 -19.98 -2.24 -41.59
C PRO A 39 -19.44 -1.22 -42.59
N PHE A 40 -18.57 -1.66 -43.50
CA PHE A 40 -18.23 -0.88 -44.69
C PHE A 40 -19.51 -0.64 -45.50
N LEU A 41 -19.85 0.62 -45.70
CA LEU A 41 -20.69 1.06 -46.82
C LEU A 41 -19.78 1.90 -47.72
N PHE A 42 -19.57 1.40 -48.94
CA PHE A 42 -19.11 2.22 -50.06
C PHE A 42 -20.29 3.08 -50.51
N ASP A 43 -20.10 4.40 -50.63
CA ASP A 43 -20.19 5.10 -51.92
C ASP A 43 -19.81 6.60 -51.79
N ASP A 44 -18.96 6.99 -52.74
CA ASP A 44 -18.78 8.27 -53.44
C ASP A 44 -18.98 9.64 -52.77
N ASN A 45 -17.92 10.44 -52.94
CA ASN A 45 -17.86 11.91 -52.96
C ASN A 45 -18.28 12.67 -51.70
N ILE A 46 -17.29 13.24 -51.00
CA ILE A 46 -17.05 14.71 -50.95
C ILE A 46 -15.74 15.02 -50.18
N SER A 47 -14.84 15.68 -50.92
CA SER A 47 -13.63 16.47 -50.61
C SER A 47 -12.81 16.31 -49.31
N LEU A 48 -11.52 16.01 -49.58
CA LEU A 48 -10.29 16.45 -48.93
C LEU A 48 -10.33 17.80 -48.17
N ASN A 49 -9.91 17.80 -46.89
CA ASN A 49 -8.67 18.48 -46.47
C ASN A 49 -8.34 18.18 -44.99
N ALA A 50 -7.38 17.29 -44.74
CA ALA A 50 -6.67 17.19 -43.48
C ALA A 50 -5.18 17.42 -43.77
N ASN A 51 -4.77 18.69 -43.82
CA ASN A 51 -3.37 19.04 -43.88
C ASN A 51 -2.78 19.09 -42.47
N SER A 52 -2.05 18.02 -42.18
CA SER A 52 -0.87 17.84 -41.33
C SER A 52 -0.28 19.07 -40.61
N LYS A 53 0.29 18.81 -39.42
CA LYS A 53 1.76 18.86 -39.24
C LYS A 53 2.22 18.08 -38.00
N ASN A 54 3.10 17.11 -38.26
CA ASN A 54 3.97 16.43 -37.31
C ASN A 54 4.88 17.43 -36.57
N HIS A 55 5.28 17.08 -35.35
CA HIS A 55 6.69 17.13 -34.96
C HIS A 55 7.03 15.96 -34.02
N GLN A 56 7.84 15.03 -34.55
CA GLN A 56 8.80 14.24 -33.78
C GLN A 56 9.92 15.17 -33.30
N THR A 57 10.48 14.89 -32.12
CA THR A 57 11.93 15.01 -31.89
C THR A 57 12.38 14.03 -30.80
N ASN A 58 13.52 13.42 -31.09
CA ASN A 58 14.28 12.46 -30.29
C ASN A 58 15.03 13.10 -29.10
N GLU A 59 15.33 12.25 -28.11
CA GLU A 59 16.53 12.15 -27.25
C GLU A 59 17.35 13.40 -26.86
N THR A 60 17.55 13.66 -25.55
CA THR A 60 18.82 13.46 -24.79
C THR A 60 18.86 14.25 -23.46
N ASN A 61 19.58 13.68 -22.48
CA ASN A 61 20.00 14.15 -21.15
C ASN A 61 20.02 15.67 -20.85
N LEU A 62 19.62 16.05 -19.63
CA LEU A 62 20.27 17.13 -18.84
C LEU A 62 19.95 17.03 -17.33
N ASN A 63 21.00 17.24 -16.53
CA ASN A 63 21.11 17.12 -15.08
C ASN A 63 20.39 18.23 -14.29
N ASN A 64 19.82 17.88 -13.13
CA ASN A 64 19.56 18.70 -11.91
C ASN A 64 18.79 20.06 -12.02
N PRO A 65 18.13 20.50 -10.92
CA PRO A 65 16.95 21.39 -10.96
C PRO A 65 17.28 22.88 -10.80
N PRO A 66 16.30 23.78 -11.00
CA PRO A 66 16.26 25.02 -10.25
C PRO A 66 15.00 25.12 -9.36
N ILE A 67 15.28 25.46 -8.11
CA ILE A 67 14.40 26.08 -7.12
C ILE A 67 13.78 27.35 -7.73
N LEU A 68 12.49 27.60 -7.47
CA LEU A 68 11.91 28.96 -7.35
C LEU A 68 10.59 28.91 -6.57
N ASP A 69 10.64 29.48 -5.36
CA ASP A 69 9.50 30.10 -4.67
C ASP A 69 8.82 31.13 -5.59
N GLU A 70 7.49 31.22 -5.53
CA GLU A 70 6.78 32.48 -5.19
C GLU A 70 5.24 32.34 -5.26
N LYS A 71 4.61 32.63 -4.12
CA LYS A 71 3.38 33.44 -3.91
C LYS A 71 2.10 33.08 -4.68
N PHE A 72 1.12 32.52 -3.96
CA PHE A 72 -0.31 32.68 -4.31
C PHE A 72 -0.98 33.67 -3.33
N HIS A 73 -1.60 34.69 -3.93
CA HIS A 73 -2.34 35.78 -3.29
C HIS A 73 -3.73 35.35 -2.81
N ASP A 74 -4.09 35.82 -1.60
CA ASP A 74 -5.46 35.95 -1.09
C ASP A 74 -6.29 36.92 -1.94
N ILE A 75 -7.55 36.57 -2.28
CA ILE A 75 -8.64 37.52 -2.51
C ILE A 75 -10.01 36.93 -2.08
N GLU A 76 -10.48 37.45 -0.94
CA GLU A 76 -11.83 37.92 -0.54
C GLU A 76 -13.15 37.11 -0.67
N ASN A 77 -13.83 37.08 0.49
CA ASN A 77 -15.24 36.86 0.79
C ASN A 77 -16.25 37.64 -0.09
N LYS A 78 -17.38 36.99 -0.41
CA LYS A 78 -18.71 37.65 -0.44
C LYS A 78 -19.82 36.69 0.03
N SER A 79 -20.53 37.14 1.06
CA SER A 79 -21.71 36.58 1.73
C SER A 79 -23.02 36.84 0.96
N ILE A 80 -23.97 35.88 0.88
CA ILE A 80 -25.43 36.14 0.77
C ILE A 80 -26.24 34.97 1.40
N ASN A 81 -27.14 35.30 2.33
CA ASN A 81 -28.22 34.47 2.91
C ASN A 81 -29.47 34.46 2.00
N GLN A 82 -30.27 33.38 2.00
CA GLN A 82 -31.75 33.45 2.13
C GLN A 82 -32.43 32.06 2.25
N ASN A 83 -33.47 32.03 3.08
CA ASN A 83 -34.34 30.91 3.49
C ASN A 83 -35.24 30.37 2.37
N ASP A 84 -35.73 29.13 2.49
CA ASP A 84 -37.17 28.84 2.62
C ASP A 84 -37.51 27.34 2.81
N SER A 85 -38.71 27.13 3.32
CA SER A 85 -39.23 26.06 4.18
C SER A 85 -40.09 24.97 3.51
N ASN A 86 -40.25 23.82 4.22
CA ASN A 86 -41.40 22.88 4.25
C ASN A 86 -41.75 22.11 2.94
N THR A 87 -42.11 20.83 2.89
CA THR A 87 -43.00 20.04 3.77
C THR A 87 -42.95 18.53 3.40
N ASN A 88 -43.00 17.67 4.42
CA ASN A 88 -43.70 16.38 4.57
C ASN A 88 -43.50 15.14 3.64
N ASN A 89 -42.96 14.11 4.33
CA ASN A 89 -43.51 12.77 4.58
C ASN A 89 -43.29 11.57 3.65
N SER A 90 -42.49 10.66 4.21
CA SER A 90 -42.60 9.18 4.27
C SER A 90 -42.40 8.44 2.94
N SER A 91 -41.50 7.46 2.83
CA SER A 91 -41.57 6.23 3.60
C SER A 91 -40.42 5.27 3.23
N TYR A 92 -40.07 4.39 4.18
CA TYR A 92 -39.40 3.09 4.06
C TYR A 92 -37.92 2.96 3.62
N ASN A 93 -37.08 2.82 4.65
CA ASN A 93 -35.87 1.97 4.82
C ASN A 93 -35.37 1.10 3.64
N ASN A 94 -34.10 1.29 3.28
CA ASN A 94 -33.02 0.32 3.59
C ASN A 94 -31.65 0.88 3.19
N HIS A 95 -30.85 1.29 4.18
CA HIS A 95 -29.43 1.63 4.01
C HIS A 95 -28.55 0.50 4.56
N MET A 96 -27.63 0.00 3.74
CA MET A 96 -26.33 -0.54 4.16
C MET A 96 -25.32 0.59 3.97
N SER A 97 -24.70 1.05 5.07
CA SER A 97 -23.63 2.06 5.03
C SER A 97 -22.26 1.39 5.01
N GLU A 98 -21.50 1.63 3.94
CA GLU A 98 -20.04 1.64 3.97
C GLU A 98 -19.59 2.97 4.59
N THR A 99 -18.69 2.95 5.58
CA THR A 99 -17.97 4.16 6.00
C THR A 99 -16.51 3.84 6.30
N VAL A 100 -15.65 4.44 5.47
CA VAL A 100 -14.22 4.66 5.69
C VAL A 100 -14.05 5.78 6.74
N PRO A 101 -13.08 5.71 7.68
CA PRO A 101 -12.94 6.71 8.74
C PRO A 101 -12.25 7.98 8.23
N ASN A 102 -12.97 9.10 8.28
CA ASN A 102 -12.37 10.43 8.33
C ASN A 102 -11.93 10.71 9.77
N HIS A 103 -10.63 10.86 10.01
CA HIS A 103 -10.09 11.44 11.23
C HIS A 103 -9.43 12.77 10.88
N ILE A 104 -10.00 13.88 11.34
CA ILE A 104 -9.35 15.12 11.82
C ILE A 104 -10.51 16.03 12.25
N ASN A 105 -10.72 16.15 13.56
CA ASN A 105 -10.95 17.42 14.24
C ASN A 105 -11.11 17.19 15.75
N ASP A 106 -10.80 18.25 16.48
CA ASP A 106 -10.97 18.47 17.91
C ASP A 106 -9.91 17.90 18.85
N LEU A 107 -8.79 18.61 18.93
CA LEU A 107 -8.25 19.02 20.23
C LEU A 107 -7.73 20.46 20.14
N ASN A 108 -8.58 21.41 20.55
CA ASN A 108 -8.13 22.71 21.02
C ASN A 108 -8.92 23.09 22.27
N ASN A 109 -8.23 23.06 23.40
CA ASN A 109 -8.26 24.13 24.41
C ASN A 109 -7.09 23.88 25.36
N ASP A 110 -5.92 24.47 25.05
CA ASP A 110 -5.45 25.57 25.89
C ASP A 110 -4.29 26.33 25.23
N LYS A 111 -4.41 27.65 25.36
CA LYS A 111 -3.56 28.67 24.78
C LYS A 111 -2.15 28.60 25.38
N ASN A 112 -1.12 28.48 24.54
CA ASN A 112 0.03 29.41 24.54
C ASN A 112 1.05 29.12 23.42
N LYS A 113 0.98 30.00 22.40
CA LYS A 113 2.06 30.70 21.67
C LYS A 113 3.29 29.94 21.14
N ASP A 114 3.40 30.03 19.82
CA ASP A 114 4.62 30.22 19.03
C ASP A 114 5.54 29.01 18.80
N LYS A 115 5.05 28.11 17.94
CA LYS A 115 5.69 27.61 16.70
C LYS A 115 4.85 26.44 16.18
N GLN A 116 3.87 26.73 15.34
CA GLN A 116 3.24 25.70 14.51
C GLN A 116 4.30 25.20 13.52
N LEU A 117 5.07 24.18 13.92
CA LEU A 117 5.52 23.19 12.95
C LEU A 117 4.25 22.67 12.28
N ILE A 118 4.15 22.90 10.98
CA ILE A 118 3.23 22.16 10.12
C ILE A 118 3.56 20.68 10.37
N ASN A 119 2.71 20.00 11.15
CA ASN A 119 2.79 18.57 11.38
C ASN A 119 2.32 17.90 10.07
N THR A 120 3.22 17.88 9.08
CA THR A 120 3.18 16.89 8.00
C THR A 120 3.56 15.54 8.60
N THR A 121 2.73 15.00 9.49
CA THR A 121 2.67 13.56 9.79
C THR A 121 2.03 12.86 8.60
N ILE A 122 2.72 12.93 7.46
CA ILE A 122 2.55 11.95 6.39
C ILE A 122 3.24 10.71 6.92
N SER A 123 2.48 9.63 7.11
CA SER A 123 3.00 8.29 7.40
C SER A 123 4.24 8.00 6.53
N PHE A 124 5.43 7.76 7.13
CA PHE A 124 6.69 7.56 6.36
C PHE A 124 6.70 6.23 5.61
N ILE A 125 6.14 5.21 6.26
CA ILE A 125 5.57 4.08 5.56
C ILE A 125 4.28 4.65 5.01
N ASP A 126 4.29 5.27 3.83
CA ASP A 126 3.04 5.41 3.10
C ASP A 126 2.36 4.04 3.25
N ARG A 127 1.13 3.95 3.75
CA ARG A 127 0.29 2.85 3.30
C ARG A 127 -0.05 3.35 1.90
N PRO A 128 0.78 3.12 0.84
CA PRO A 128 0.28 3.43 -0.50
C PRO A 128 -0.98 2.61 -0.54
N ASN A 129 -2.14 3.28 -0.60
CA ASN A 129 -3.49 2.70 -0.46
C ASN A 129 -3.36 1.22 -0.71
N THR A 130 -3.37 0.39 0.37
CA THR A 130 -3.08 -1.05 0.30
C THR A 130 -3.64 -1.50 -1.02
N PHE A 131 -2.78 -1.89 -1.97
CA PHE A 131 -3.23 -2.24 -3.32
C PHE A 131 -4.05 -3.51 -3.13
N MET A 132 -5.31 -3.31 -2.76
CA MET A 132 -6.24 -4.35 -2.44
C MET A 132 -6.47 -5.05 -3.75
N LEU A 133 -6.36 -6.37 -3.70
CA LEU A 133 -6.75 -7.16 -4.85
C LEU A 133 -8.21 -6.81 -5.16
N ASP A 134 -8.48 -6.32 -6.38
CA ASP A 134 -9.86 -6.18 -6.85
C ASP A 134 -10.49 -7.57 -6.77
N ASP A 135 -11.41 -7.76 -5.82
CA ASP A 135 -11.97 -9.07 -5.52
C ASP A 135 -12.71 -9.65 -6.73
N ASN A 136 -13.17 -8.79 -7.65
CA ASN A 136 -13.84 -9.22 -8.88
C ASN A 136 -12.93 -10.03 -9.80
N ILE A 137 -11.61 -9.82 -9.77
CA ILE A 137 -10.66 -10.59 -10.57
C ILE A 137 -10.70 -12.08 -10.19
N LEU A 138 -11.02 -12.38 -8.92
CA LEU A 138 -11.14 -13.75 -8.41
C LEU A 138 -12.37 -14.46 -8.97
N ASN A 139 -13.35 -13.78 -9.57
CA ASN A 139 -14.44 -14.45 -10.26
C ASN A 139 -13.94 -15.38 -11.39
N ASN A 140 -12.73 -15.12 -11.92
CA ASN A 140 -12.04 -16.06 -12.76
C ASN A 140 -11.29 -17.10 -11.90
N ILE A 141 -11.96 -18.20 -11.58
CA ILE A 141 -11.36 -19.24 -10.71
C ILE A 141 -10.12 -19.91 -11.34
N ASP A 142 -9.96 -19.80 -12.66
CA ASP A 142 -8.85 -20.39 -13.41
C ASP A 142 -7.49 -19.70 -13.15
N ILE A 143 -7.51 -18.54 -12.47
CA ILE A 143 -6.32 -17.76 -12.12
C ILE A 143 -5.99 -17.78 -10.62
N ILE A 144 -6.85 -18.34 -9.77
CA ILE A 144 -6.69 -18.31 -8.30
C ILE A 144 -5.57 -19.25 -7.84
N TYR A 145 -4.73 -18.77 -6.92
CA TYR A 145 -3.69 -19.56 -6.28
C TYR A 145 -4.28 -20.64 -5.36
N ASP A 146 -4.27 -21.90 -5.83
CA ASP A 146 -4.09 -23.09 -5.00
C ASP A 146 -3.81 -24.33 -5.87
N GLY A 147 -2.97 -25.22 -5.35
CA GLY A 147 -2.17 -26.20 -6.08
C GLY A 147 -2.82 -27.53 -6.43
N ASP A 148 -4.14 -27.72 -6.34
CA ASP A 148 -4.83 -28.92 -6.87
C ASP A 148 -6.35 -28.70 -6.96
N SER A 149 -6.88 -28.48 -8.17
CA SER A 149 -8.32 -28.70 -8.44
C SER A 149 -8.61 -28.70 -9.95
N LYS A 150 -9.16 -29.83 -10.43
CA LYS A 150 -9.38 -30.26 -11.83
C LYS A 150 -10.50 -29.51 -12.61
N MET A 151 -11.08 -28.45 -12.06
CA MET A 151 -12.29 -27.83 -12.63
C MET A 151 -12.05 -26.39 -13.06
N SER A 152 -12.41 -26.13 -14.32
CA SER A 152 -12.16 -24.88 -15.05
C SER A 152 -13.45 -24.30 -15.61
N LEU A 153 -13.62 -22.97 -15.57
CA LEU A 153 -14.78 -22.31 -16.17
C LEU A 153 -14.68 -22.24 -17.71
N TYR A 154 -13.54 -22.65 -18.25
CA TYR A 154 -13.28 -22.76 -19.68
C TYR A 154 -14.42 -23.41 -20.48
N ASN A 155 -14.99 -24.50 -19.97
CA ASN A 155 -16.05 -25.22 -20.66
C ASN A 155 -17.36 -24.41 -20.78
N TYR A 156 -17.56 -23.42 -19.91
CA TYR A 156 -18.71 -22.51 -19.97
C TYR A 156 -18.44 -21.29 -20.85
N TYR A 157 -17.25 -20.69 -20.78
CA TYR A 157 -16.92 -19.49 -21.55
C TYR A 157 -16.59 -19.77 -23.01
N LYS A 158 -16.01 -20.93 -23.34
CA LYS A 158 -15.65 -21.27 -24.72
C LYS A 158 -16.88 -21.28 -25.66
N PRO A 159 -18.01 -21.94 -25.34
CA PRO A 159 -19.20 -21.90 -26.21
C PRO A 159 -19.85 -20.51 -26.34
N ILE A 160 -19.64 -19.62 -25.37
CA ILE A 160 -20.10 -18.23 -25.47
C ILE A 160 -19.31 -17.51 -26.57
N HIS A 161 -17.98 -17.55 -26.52
CA HIS A 161 -17.11 -16.96 -27.56
C HIS A 161 -17.31 -17.60 -28.94
N TYR A 162 -17.53 -18.92 -28.98
CA TYR A 162 -17.93 -19.64 -30.19
C TYR A 162 -19.17 -19.01 -30.84
N SER A 163 -20.23 -18.85 -30.05
CA SER A 163 -21.52 -18.34 -30.52
C SER A 163 -21.44 -16.86 -30.91
N ILE A 164 -20.61 -16.06 -30.22
CA ILE A 164 -20.31 -14.67 -30.60
C ILE A 164 -19.65 -14.62 -31.98
N LEU A 165 -18.67 -15.49 -32.27
CA LEU A 165 -18.05 -15.48 -33.61
C LEU A 165 -19.07 -15.83 -34.70
N LEU A 166 -19.87 -16.88 -34.47
CA LEU A 166 -20.95 -17.24 -35.37
C LEU A 166 -21.88 -16.05 -35.61
N ASN A 167 -22.30 -15.36 -34.54
CA ASN A 167 -23.16 -14.19 -34.68
C ASN A 167 -22.50 -13.06 -35.48
N HIS A 168 -21.23 -12.77 -35.24
CA HIS A 168 -20.47 -11.76 -35.99
C HIS A 168 -20.40 -12.08 -37.49
N LEU A 169 -20.27 -13.36 -37.85
CA LEU A 169 -20.23 -13.78 -39.25
C LEU A 169 -21.63 -13.68 -39.90
N LEU A 170 -22.73 -13.82 -39.14
CA LEU A 170 -24.09 -13.63 -39.67
C LEU A 170 -24.38 -12.20 -40.15
N TYR A 171 -23.72 -11.17 -39.62
CA TYR A 171 -23.86 -9.78 -40.09
C TYR A 171 -23.49 -9.58 -41.56
N GLN A 172 -22.70 -10.50 -42.12
CA GLN A 172 -22.31 -10.45 -43.52
C GLN A 172 -23.43 -10.93 -44.47
N PHE A 173 -24.57 -11.41 -43.94
CA PHE A 173 -25.69 -11.92 -44.74
C PHE A 173 -26.90 -10.99 -44.62
N THR A 174 -27.41 -10.53 -45.75
CA THR A 174 -28.43 -9.46 -45.89
C THR A 174 -29.79 -9.69 -45.24
N PHE A 175 -30.11 -10.91 -44.77
CA PHE A 175 -31.45 -11.26 -44.28
C PHE A 175 -31.47 -11.96 -42.91
N PHE A 176 -30.47 -11.76 -42.05
CA PHE A 176 -30.34 -12.47 -40.77
C PHE A 176 -30.56 -11.62 -39.51
N ASN A 177 -31.00 -10.37 -39.64
CA ASN A 177 -31.17 -9.43 -38.52
C ASN A 177 -32.00 -10.00 -37.35
N GLY A 178 -33.09 -10.72 -37.64
CA GLY A 178 -33.90 -11.37 -36.60
C GLY A 178 -33.13 -12.46 -35.82
N HIS A 179 -32.38 -13.30 -36.52
CA HIS A 179 -31.54 -14.32 -35.89
C HIS A 179 -30.39 -13.72 -35.09
N ILE A 180 -29.74 -12.69 -35.64
CA ILE A 180 -28.65 -11.96 -34.99
C ILE A 180 -29.12 -11.35 -33.67
N LYS A 181 -30.27 -10.66 -33.71
CA LYS A 181 -30.88 -10.07 -32.52
C LYS A 181 -31.20 -11.13 -31.48
N TYR A 182 -31.79 -12.25 -31.89
CA TYR A 182 -32.15 -13.31 -30.95
C TYR A 182 -30.92 -13.99 -30.32
N ILE A 183 -29.82 -14.18 -31.06
CA ILE A 183 -28.55 -14.68 -30.48
C ILE A 183 -28.02 -13.70 -29.43
N TRP A 184 -28.10 -12.39 -29.68
CA TRP A 184 -27.73 -11.38 -28.68
C TRP A 184 -28.67 -11.37 -27.47
N GLU A 185 -29.97 -11.58 -27.65
CA GLU A 185 -30.90 -11.73 -26.53
C GLU A 185 -30.57 -12.97 -25.66
N LEU A 186 -30.15 -14.08 -26.28
CA LEU A 186 -29.68 -15.27 -25.55
C LEU A 186 -28.35 -14.99 -24.85
N TYR A 187 -27.42 -14.27 -25.48
CA TYR A 187 -26.17 -13.82 -24.87
C TYR A 187 -26.44 -12.98 -23.62
N ASP A 188 -27.34 -12.00 -23.69
CA ASP A 188 -27.69 -11.14 -22.56
C ASP A 188 -28.33 -11.93 -21.42
N LYS A 189 -29.15 -12.94 -21.73
CA LYS A 189 -29.69 -13.88 -20.72
C LYS A 189 -28.57 -14.67 -20.05
N VAL A 190 -27.60 -15.19 -20.81
CA VAL A 190 -26.42 -15.89 -20.27
C VAL A 190 -25.59 -14.95 -19.40
N LYS A 191 -25.30 -13.74 -19.87
CA LYS A 191 -24.53 -12.73 -19.14
C LYS A 191 -25.20 -12.37 -17.80
N LYS A 192 -26.51 -12.13 -17.79
CA LYS A 192 -27.28 -11.88 -16.56
C LYS A 192 -27.19 -13.05 -15.58
N LYS A 193 -27.29 -14.29 -16.06
CA LYS A 193 -27.13 -15.48 -15.20
C LYS A 193 -25.72 -15.60 -14.62
N ILE A 194 -24.68 -15.32 -15.42
CA ILE A 194 -23.29 -15.32 -14.94
C ILE A 194 -23.09 -14.26 -13.86
N ILE A 195 -23.66 -13.06 -14.02
CA ILE A 195 -23.63 -12.00 -13.01
C ILE A 195 -24.28 -12.49 -11.71
N ASN A 196 -25.49 -13.05 -11.78
CA ASN A 196 -26.17 -13.59 -10.60
C ASN A 196 -25.35 -14.66 -9.88
N VAL A 197 -24.71 -15.57 -10.63
CA VAL A 197 -23.82 -16.58 -10.05
C VAL A 197 -22.63 -15.96 -9.31
N LYS A 198 -22.03 -14.90 -9.86
CA LYS A 198 -20.92 -14.17 -9.20
C LYS A 198 -21.39 -13.51 -7.91
N GLU A 199 -22.57 -12.90 -7.91
CA GLU A 199 -23.17 -12.27 -6.73
C GLU A 199 -23.50 -13.30 -5.63
N GLU A 200 -24.00 -14.48 -5.99
CA GLU A 200 -24.30 -15.54 -5.02
C GLU A 200 -23.06 -16.08 -4.27
N CYS A 201 -21.85 -15.87 -4.80
CA CYS A 201 -20.59 -16.27 -4.18
C CYS A 201 -19.78 -15.09 -3.62
N VAL A 202 -20.35 -13.88 -3.56
CA VAL A 202 -19.64 -12.63 -3.20
C VAL A 202 -18.99 -12.69 -1.81
N ASP A 203 -19.68 -13.22 -0.79
CA ASP A 203 -19.14 -13.25 0.57
C ASP A 203 -17.88 -14.12 0.67
N LYS A 204 -17.88 -15.25 -0.03
CA LYS A 204 -16.73 -16.16 -0.10
C LYS A 204 -15.58 -15.53 -0.89
N ARG A 205 -15.89 -14.80 -1.96
CA ARG A 205 -14.93 -14.06 -2.77
C ARG A 205 -14.23 -12.97 -1.96
N LYS A 206 -15.00 -12.13 -1.26
CA LYS A 206 -14.49 -11.08 -0.38
C LYS A 206 -13.61 -11.65 0.73
N LYS A 207 -14.04 -12.75 1.36
CA LYS A 207 -13.24 -13.46 2.37
C LYS A 207 -11.90 -13.97 1.83
N LEU A 208 -11.90 -14.50 0.60
CA LEU A 208 -10.66 -14.92 -0.07
C LEU A 208 -9.74 -13.72 -0.37
N ALA A 209 -10.28 -12.65 -0.96
CA ALA A 209 -9.53 -11.43 -1.24
C ALA A 209 -8.89 -10.85 0.03
N GLN A 210 -9.68 -10.70 1.10
CA GLN A 210 -9.19 -10.23 2.40
C GLN A 210 -8.06 -11.10 2.96
N LYS A 211 -8.17 -12.42 2.84
CA LYS A 211 -7.12 -13.33 3.30
C LYS A 211 -5.84 -13.17 2.47
N ILE A 212 -5.97 -13.03 1.16
CA ILE A 212 -4.83 -12.78 0.26
C ILE A 212 -4.17 -11.45 0.60
N ASP A 213 -4.96 -10.40 0.82
CA ASP A 213 -4.47 -9.07 1.20
C ASP A 213 -3.74 -9.08 2.54
N GLN A 214 -4.27 -9.77 3.56
CA GLN A 214 -3.59 -9.97 4.84
C GLN A 214 -2.25 -10.69 4.69
N LEU A 215 -2.18 -11.74 3.87
CA LEU A 215 -0.95 -12.53 3.68
C LEU A 215 0.14 -11.81 2.89
N GLN A 216 -0.22 -10.78 2.13
CA GLN A 216 0.74 -9.93 1.40
C GLN A 216 1.03 -8.59 2.09
N ASP A 217 0.26 -8.23 3.11
CA ASP A 217 0.50 -7.03 3.91
C ASP A 217 1.64 -7.27 4.91
N VAL A 218 2.79 -6.69 4.58
CA VAL A 218 4.01 -6.82 5.38
C VAL A 218 3.88 -6.21 6.77
N VAL A 219 3.11 -5.13 6.92
CA VAL A 219 2.92 -4.44 8.20
C VAL A 219 2.03 -5.28 9.11
N TYR A 220 0.90 -5.74 8.57
CA TYR A 220 -0.02 -6.64 9.28
C TYR A 220 0.66 -7.94 9.74
N ASN A 221 1.48 -8.56 8.89
CA ASN A 221 2.16 -9.80 9.24
C ASN A 221 3.30 -9.59 10.25
N TYR A 222 4.02 -8.46 10.14
CA TYR A 222 5.03 -8.08 11.11
C TYR A 222 4.43 -7.89 12.52
N GLU A 223 3.22 -7.33 12.60
CA GLU A 223 2.45 -7.14 13.84
C GLU A 223 1.98 -8.44 14.48
N ASN A 224 1.27 -9.26 13.71
CA ASN A 224 0.46 -10.33 14.28
C ASN A 224 1.25 -11.62 14.51
N LYS A 225 2.49 -11.74 14.00
CA LYS A 225 3.38 -12.92 14.14
C LYS A 225 2.67 -14.26 13.85
N SER A 226 1.60 -14.24 13.06
CA SER A 226 0.57 -15.29 12.97
C SER A 226 0.64 -16.09 11.67
N TYR A 227 1.63 -15.81 10.82
CA TYR A 227 1.60 -16.22 9.42
C TYR A 227 1.39 -17.73 9.18
N GLN A 228 1.94 -18.62 10.01
CA GLN A 228 1.72 -20.06 9.86
C GLN A 228 0.25 -20.48 9.99
N ASN A 229 -0.54 -19.84 10.86
CA ASN A 229 -1.97 -20.10 10.98
C ASN A 229 -2.74 -19.51 9.78
N ASP A 230 -2.27 -18.36 9.28
CA ASP A 230 -2.94 -17.63 8.21
C ASP A 230 -2.76 -18.31 6.83
N TYR A 231 -1.57 -18.83 6.51
CA TYR A 231 -1.34 -19.57 5.26
C TYR A 231 -2.15 -20.87 5.20
N ASN A 232 -2.19 -21.62 6.30
CA ASN A 232 -2.98 -22.84 6.41
C ASN A 232 -4.50 -22.58 6.27
N SER A 233 -4.95 -21.38 6.63
CA SER A 233 -6.36 -20.97 6.46
C SER A 233 -6.73 -20.55 5.04
N LEU A 234 -5.77 -20.24 4.16
CA LEU A 234 -6.04 -19.81 2.78
C LEU A 234 -6.66 -20.94 1.95
N LYS A 235 -6.05 -22.13 1.98
CA LYS A 235 -6.49 -23.31 1.20
C LYS A 235 -7.97 -23.67 1.39
N PRO A 236 -8.51 -23.80 2.63
CA PRO A 236 -9.94 -24.08 2.81
C PRO A 236 -10.84 -22.95 2.30
N ILE A 237 -10.45 -21.67 2.45
CA ILE A 237 -11.21 -20.52 1.93
C ILE A 237 -11.24 -20.57 0.39
N THR A 238 -10.10 -20.81 -0.26
CA THR A 238 -10.00 -20.98 -1.71
C THR A 238 -10.89 -22.12 -2.20
N THR A 239 -10.81 -23.29 -1.54
CA THR A 239 -11.62 -24.46 -1.87
C THR A 239 -13.12 -24.19 -1.75
N GLU A 240 -13.53 -23.48 -0.70
CA GLU A 240 -14.92 -23.11 -0.47
C GLU A 240 -15.47 -22.20 -1.58
N PHE A 241 -14.70 -21.19 -1.98
CA PHE A 241 -15.07 -20.27 -3.05
C PHE A 241 -15.13 -20.96 -4.42
N ILE A 242 -14.11 -21.74 -4.78
CA ILE A 242 -14.07 -22.51 -6.04
C ILE A 242 -15.27 -23.46 -6.13
N ARG A 243 -15.61 -24.16 -5.03
CA ARG A 243 -16.78 -25.04 -4.98
C ARG A 243 -18.07 -24.25 -5.21
N CYS A 244 -18.24 -23.10 -4.54
CA CYS A 244 -19.40 -22.23 -4.73
C CYS A 244 -19.59 -21.87 -6.21
N MET A 245 -18.54 -21.34 -6.84
CA MET A 245 -18.56 -20.94 -8.25
C MET A 245 -18.92 -22.11 -9.15
N ASN A 246 -18.25 -23.25 -9.00
CA ASN A 246 -18.51 -24.43 -9.84
C ASN A 246 -19.93 -24.96 -9.71
N ASP A 247 -20.47 -25.06 -8.50
CA ASP A 247 -21.82 -25.57 -8.28
C ASP A 247 -22.88 -24.63 -8.86
N LYS A 248 -22.69 -23.32 -8.71
CA LYS A 248 -23.62 -22.31 -9.23
C LYS A 248 -23.53 -22.15 -10.74
N PHE A 249 -22.35 -22.29 -11.35
CA PHE A 249 -22.18 -22.23 -12.81
C PHE A 249 -22.91 -23.35 -13.56
N LYS A 250 -23.18 -24.50 -12.93
CA LYS A 250 -24.01 -25.57 -13.53
C LYS A 250 -25.39 -25.04 -13.98
N SER A 251 -25.95 -24.07 -13.26
CA SER A 251 -27.25 -23.45 -13.59
C SER A 251 -27.23 -22.62 -14.89
N VAL A 252 -26.04 -22.20 -15.33
CA VAL A 252 -25.82 -21.41 -16.55
C VAL A 252 -25.70 -22.32 -17.78
N SER A 253 -25.29 -23.57 -17.59
CA SER A 253 -24.98 -24.56 -18.65
C SER A 253 -26.07 -24.63 -19.71
N TYR A 254 -27.33 -24.82 -19.30
CA TYR A 254 -28.44 -24.96 -20.22
C TYR A 254 -28.63 -23.72 -21.11
N SER A 255 -28.51 -22.51 -20.56
CA SER A 255 -28.64 -21.28 -21.34
C SER A 255 -27.49 -21.07 -22.31
N ILE A 256 -26.28 -21.48 -21.94
CA ILE A 256 -25.13 -21.50 -22.86
C ILE A 256 -25.39 -22.48 -24.02
N SER A 257 -25.87 -23.69 -23.72
CA SER A 257 -26.22 -24.68 -24.74
C SER A 257 -27.35 -24.21 -25.65
N GLN A 258 -28.36 -23.52 -25.11
CA GLN A 258 -29.41 -22.91 -25.94
C GLN A 258 -28.84 -21.88 -26.92
N MET A 259 -27.95 -21.01 -26.45
CA MET A 259 -27.27 -20.01 -27.29
C MET A 259 -26.45 -20.68 -28.40
N SER A 260 -25.60 -21.65 -28.06
CA SER A 260 -24.75 -22.32 -29.05
C SER A 260 -25.54 -23.16 -30.05
N ASN A 261 -26.53 -23.93 -29.57
CA ASN A 261 -27.36 -24.78 -30.42
C ASN A 261 -28.22 -23.93 -31.37
N TYR A 262 -28.71 -22.78 -30.92
CA TYR A 262 -29.46 -21.89 -31.80
C TYR A 262 -28.55 -21.26 -32.86
N ALA A 263 -27.34 -20.82 -32.49
CA ALA A 263 -26.38 -20.33 -33.47
C ALA A 263 -26.08 -21.40 -34.54
N ASP A 264 -25.83 -22.65 -34.15
CA ASP A 264 -25.63 -23.77 -35.08
C ASP A 264 -26.87 -24.05 -35.95
N TYR A 265 -28.06 -23.99 -35.37
CA TYR A 265 -29.32 -24.16 -36.09
C TYR A 265 -29.45 -23.15 -37.24
N VAL A 266 -29.13 -21.87 -36.98
CA VAL A 266 -29.19 -20.81 -38.00
C VAL A 266 -28.26 -21.12 -39.17
N TYR A 267 -27.05 -21.62 -38.90
CA TYR A 267 -26.13 -22.01 -39.96
C TYR A 267 -26.56 -23.25 -40.74
N LYS A 268 -27.10 -24.26 -40.05
CA LYS A 268 -27.55 -25.50 -40.67
C LYS A 268 -28.76 -25.29 -41.57
N TYR A 269 -29.77 -24.58 -41.08
CA TYR A 269 -31.10 -24.50 -41.72
C TYR A 269 -31.38 -23.13 -42.39
N GLY A 270 -30.67 -22.07 -42.03
CA GLY A 270 -30.86 -20.74 -42.61
C GLY A 270 -30.46 -20.65 -44.08
N LYS A 271 -31.19 -19.88 -44.90
CA LYS A 271 -30.89 -19.69 -46.33
C LYS A 271 -29.75 -18.68 -46.53
N LEU A 272 -28.52 -19.05 -46.14
CA LEU A 272 -27.28 -18.25 -46.21
C LEU A 272 -26.76 -17.96 -47.64
N GLY A 273 -27.59 -18.17 -48.67
CA GLY A 273 -27.22 -17.98 -50.06
C GLY A 273 -26.43 -19.14 -50.67
N HIS A 274 -25.78 -18.86 -51.80
CA HIS A 274 -24.96 -19.83 -52.52
C HIS A 274 -23.70 -20.18 -51.72
N HIS A 275 -23.23 -21.43 -51.80
CA HIS A 275 -22.09 -21.90 -51.00
C HIS A 275 -20.78 -21.14 -51.30
N HIS A 276 -20.60 -20.61 -52.52
CA HIS A 276 -19.48 -19.71 -52.84
C HIS A 276 -19.52 -18.41 -52.04
N TYR A 277 -20.68 -17.76 -51.98
CA TYR A 277 -20.85 -16.53 -51.20
C TYR A 277 -20.60 -16.76 -49.70
N MET A 278 -21.04 -17.90 -49.15
CA MET A 278 -20.72 -18.29 -47.78
C MET A 278 -19.21 -18.48 -47.57
N ASN A 279 -18.52 -19.06 -48.55
CA ASN A 279 -17.08 -19.30 -48.49
C ASN A 279 -16.28 -17.99 -48.55
N ASP A 280 -16.69 -17.02 -49.38
CA ASP A 280 -16.02 -15.73 -49.49
C ASP A 280 -16.11 -14.94 -48.17
N ASN A 281 -17.29 -14.93 -47.55
CA ASN A 281 -17.51 -14.36 -46.22
C ASN A 281 -16.68 -15.06 -45.13
N TYR A 282 -16.60 -16.40 -45.18
CA TYR A 282 -15.70 -17.18 -44.33
C TYR A 282 -14.23 -16.75 -44.49
N LEU A 283 -13.73 -16.59 -45.73
CA LEU A 283 -12.34 -16.20 -45.99
C LEU A 283 -12.02 -14.82 -45.41
N ILE A 284 -12.93 -13.86 -45.59
CA ILE A 284 -12.82 -12.52 -44.99
C ILE A 284 -12.72 -12.64 -43.47
N ARG A 285 -13.62 -13.41 -42.84
CA ARG A 285 -13.60 -13.56 -41.37
C ARG A 285 -12.38 -14.31 -40.87
N HIS A 286 -11.92 -15.33 -41.58
CA HIS A 286 -10.70 -16.07 -41.25
C HIS A 286 -9.49 -15.13 -41.21
N LYS A 287 -9.33 -14.25 -42.20
CA LYS A 287 -8.27 -13.23 -42.23
C LYS A 287 -8.34 -12.30 -41.02
N ILE A 288 -9.54 -11.79 -40.69
CA ILE A 288 -9.76 -10.93 -39.52
C ILE A 288 -9.34 -11.66 -38.23
N VAL A 289 -9.80 -12.90 -38.04
CA VAL A 289 -9.47 -13.70 -36.84
C VAL A 289 -7.95 -13.96 -36.75
N THR A 290 -7.30 -14.22 -37.88
CA THR A 290 -5.85 -14.42 -37.95
C THR A 290 -5.10 -13.19 -37.46
N THR A 291 -5.43 -12.02 -37.99
CA THR A 291 -4.82 -10.75 -37.55
C THR A 291 -5.12 -10.46 -36.08
N GLN A 292 -6.33 -10.75 -35.60
CA GLN A 292 -6.69 -10.59 -34.18
C GLN A 292 -5.82 -11.47 -33.28
N PHE A 293 -5.63 -12.74 -33.64
CA PHE A 293 -4.79 -13.63 -32.84
C PHE A 293 -3.32 -13.19 -32.86
N GLU A 294 -2.79 -12.81 -34.02
CA GLU A 294 -1.41 -12.31 -34.16
C GLU A 294 -1.17 -11.07 -33.29
N ASN A 295 -2.08 -10.09 -33.32
CA ASN A 295 -1.99 -8.89 -32.51
C ASN A 295 -2.01 -9.22 -31.01
N LYS A 296 -2.97 -10.07 -30.59
CA LYS A 296 -3.11 -10.51 -29.19
C LYS A 296 -1.88 -11.28 -28.71
N LEU A 297 -1.33 -12.19 -29.52
CA LEU A 297 -0.10 -12.93 -29.20
C LEU A 297 1.12 -12.01 -29.17
N HIS A 298 1.21 -11.01 -30.05
CA HIS A 298 2.29 -10.05 -30.06
C HIS A 298 2.33 -9.23 -28.77
N GLN A 299 1.16 -8.83 -28.25
CA GLN A 299 1.04 -8.15 -26.96
C GLN A 299 1.52 -9.05 -25.80
N ILE A 300 1.01 -10.28 -25.70
CA ILE A 300 1.31 -11.22 -24.61
C ILE A 300 2.78 -11.65 -24.59
N LYS A 301 3.44 -11.72 -25.75
CA LYS A 301 4.89 -11.99 -25.84
C LYS A 301 5.76 -10.92 -25.18
N LYS A 302 5.23 -9.71 -24.97
CA LYS A 302 5.93 -8.60 -24.29
C LYS A 302 5.62 -8.54 -22.79
N SER A 303 4.77 -9.43 -22.28
CA SER A 303 4.36 -9.45 -20.87
C SER A 303 5.54 -9.61 -19.92
N ASP A 304 5.56 -8.81 -18.84
CA ASP A 304 6.61 -8.89 -17.81
C ASP A 304 6.54 -10.17 -16.98
N ILE A 305 5.42 -10.91 -17.01
CA ILE A 305 5.32 -12.26 -16.41
C ILE A 305 6.39 -13.19 -16.99
N LEU A 306 6.76 -13.03 -18.27
CA LEU A 306 7.79 -13.85 -18.90
C LEU A 306 9.20 -13.58 -18.33
N LYS A 307 9.40 -12.45 -17.64
CA LYS A 307 10.65 -12.06 -16.96
C LYS A 307 10.62 -12.33 -15.45
N SER A 308 9.58 -13.01 -14.93
CA SER A 308 9.39 -13.24 -13.49
C SER A 308 10.53 -13.98 -12.80
N GLY A 309 11.34 -14.75 -13.55
CA GLY A 309 12.52 -15.42 -13.02
C GLY A 309 13.55 -14.47 -12.39
N ASN A 310 13.63 -13.22 -12.84
CA ASN A 310 14.50 -12.21 -12.22
C ASN A 310 13.91 -11.72 -10.88
N TYR A 311 12.60 -11.48 -10.83
CA TYR A 311 11.91 -11.11 -9.59
C TYR A 311 11.98 -12.21 -8.53
N VAL A 312 11.80 -13.48 -8.91
CA VAL A 312 11.92 -14.61 -7.97
C VAL A 312 13.32 -14.68 -7.36
N LYS A 313 14.38 -14.52 -8.19
CA LYS A 313 15.77 -14.45 -7.69
C LYS A 313 15.99 -13.28 -6.76
N PHE A 314 15.40 -12.11 -7.04
CA PHE A 314 15.51 -10.96 -6.17
C PHE A 314 14.79 -11.19 -4.82
N ILE A 315 13.59 -11.77 -4.85
CA ILE A 315 12.88 -12.18 -3.62
C ILE A 315 13.74 -13.14 -2.80
N ASP A 316 14.40 -14.13 -3.42
CA ASP A 316 15.32 -15.04 -2.72
C ASP A 316 16.49 -14.31 -2.05
N LYS A 317 17.10 -13.34 -2.72
CA LYS A 317 18.15 -12.49 -2.12
C LYS A 317 17.62 -11.72 -0.91
N VAL A 318 16.42 -11.15 -1.00
CA VAL A 318 15.78 -10.41 0.10
C VAL A 318 15.46 -11.34 1.27
N ILE A 319 14.98 -12.56 1.00
CA ILE A 319 14.78 -13.60 2.02
C ILE A 319 16.11 -13.92 2.72
N ASP A 320 17.20 -14.07 1.99
CA ASP A 320 18.52 -14.38 2.56
C ASP A 320 19.10 -13.23 3.39
N ILE A 321 18.79 -11.97 3.05
CA ILE A 321 19.06 -10.82 3.91
C ILE A 321 18.22 -10.91 5.19
N ALA A 322 16.91 -11.13 5.07
CA ALA A 322 16.00 -11.21 6.20
C ALA A 322 16.33 -12.36 7.18
N LYS A 323 16.90 -13.47 6.71
CA LYS A 323 17.36 -14.58 7.58
C LYS A 323 18.53 -14.20 8.49
N LYS A 324 19.35 -13.23 8.08
CA LYS A 324 20.55 -12.81 8.83
C LYS A 324 20.24 -11.85 9.97
N ASP A 325 19.10 -11.16 9.90
CA ASP A 325 18.71 -10.13 10.87
C ASP A 325 17.44 -10.57 11.63
N GLU A 326 17.54 -10.76 12.95
CA GLU A 326 16.43 -11.31 13.75
C GLU A 326 15.13 -10.50 13.67
N GLU A 327 15.25 -9.18 13.57
CA GLU A 327 14.11 -8.26 13.46
C GLU A 327 13.34 -8.43 12.15
N LEU A 328 13.96 -9.02 11.11
CA LEU A 328 13.35 -9.23 9.80
C LEU A 328 12.69 -10.61 9.64
N LYS A 329 12.82 -11.50 10.63
CA LYS A 329 12.30 -12.88 10.54
C LYS A 329 10.80 -12.94 10.18
N ASN A 330 10.00 -12.01 10.69
CA ASN A 330 8.55 -11.99 10.46
C ASN A 330 8.16 -11.59 9.01
N VAL A 331 9.09 -11.03 8.24
CA VAL A 331 8.85 -10.61 6.84
C VAL A 331 9.08 -11.78 5.87
N ILE A 332 9.92 -12.77 6.23
CA ILE A 332 10.29 -13.93 5.39
C ILE A 332 9.05 -14.66 4.88
N ASP A 333 8.08 -14.80 5.74
CA ASP A 333 6.84 -15.49 5.48
C ASP A 333 6.01 -14.77 4.41
N THR A 334 5.85 -13.44 4.51
CA THR A 334 5.20 -12.62 3.48
C THR A 334 5.94 -12.74 2.13
N LEU A 335 7.28 -12.73 2.15
CA LEU A 335 8.10 -12.93 0.94
C LEU A 335 7.87 -14.30 0.32
N ASN A 336 7.80 -15.36 1.13
CA ASN A 336 7.50 -16.72 0.66
C ASN A 336 6.10 -16.82 0.05
N PHE A 337 5.10 -16.14 0.63
CA PHE A 337 3.76 -16.06 0.03
C PHE A 337 3.83 -15.47 -1.38
N ILE A 338 4.39 -14.27 -1.49
CA ILE A 338 4.45 -13.51 -2.74
C ILE A 338 5.22 -14.29 -3.80
N LYS A 339 6.37 -14.87 -3.44
CA LYS A 339 7.17 -15.72 -4.33
C LYS A 339 6.37 -16.88 -4.90
N LYS A 340 5.74 -17.69 -4.04
CA LYS A 340 4.96 -18.85 -4.48
C LYS A 340 3.80 -18.46 -5.38
N TYR A 341 3.16 -17.32 -5.10
CA TYR A 341 2.05 -16.81 -5.91
C TYR A 341 2.54 -16.37 -7.31
N ILE A 342 3.68 -15.67 -7.39
CA ILE A 342 4.31 -15.28 -8.67
C ILE A 342 4.72 -16.51 -9.50
N GLU A 343 5.26 -17.54 -8.86
CA GLU A 343 5.63 -18.81 -9.52
C GLU A 343 4.39 -19.50 -10.10
N ASP A 344 3.28 -19.59 -9.35
CA ASP A 344 2.03 -20.17 -9.83
C ASP A 344 1.42 -19.38 -11.00
N ILE A 345 1.39 -18.04 -10.89
CA ILE A 345 0.95 -17.16 -11.99
C ILE A 345 1.77 -17.43 -13.25
N THR A 346 3.10 -17.50 -13.12
CA THR A 346 4.01 -17.74 -14.25
C THR A 346 3.74 -19.10 -14.90
N LYS A 347 3.49 -20.13 -14.09
CA LYS A 347 3.16 -21.48 -14.58
C LYS A 347 1.85 -21.48 -15.37
N LYS A 348 0.80 -20.87 -14.83
CA LYS A 348 -0.52 -20.76 -15.50
C LYS A 348 -0.46 -19.91 -16.77
N PHE A 349 0.26 -18.78 -16.73
CA PHE A 349 0.44 -17.93 -17.90
C PHE A 349 1.10 -18.69 -19.05
N LYS A 350 2.19 -19.42 -18.78
CA LYS A 350 2.85 -20.28 -19.79
C LYS A 350 1.91 -21.37 -20.32
N PHE A 351 1.10 -21.97 -19.45
CA PHE A 351 0.09 -22.94 -19.87
C PHE A 351 -0.92 -22.34 -20.85
N TYR A 352 -1.52 -21.19 -20.53
CA TYR A 352 -2.49 -20.52 -21.39
C TYR A 352 -1.85 -19.99 -22.68
N LEU A 353 -0.61 -19.49 -22.64
CA LEU A 353 0.14 -19.09 -23.83
C LEU A 353 0.34 -20.27 -24.80
N ASN A 354 0.68 -21.45 -24.27
CA ASN A 354 0.78 -22.67 -25.09
C ASN A 354 -0.56 -23.06 -25.70
N LYS A 355 -1.69 -22.87 -25.00
CA LYS A 355 -3.03 -23.11 -25.55
C LYS A 355 -3.37 -22.12 -26.66
N CYS A 356 -3.05 -20.83 -26.51
CA CYS A 356 -3.23 -19.82 -27.55
C CYS A 356 -2.37 -20.10 -28.80
N ASN A 357 -1.10 -20.48 -28.61
CA ASN A 357 -0.24 -20.89 -29.72
C ASN A 357 -0.78 -22.14 -30.43
N GLY A 358 -1.32 -23.11 -29.68
CA GLY A 358 -1.98 -24.28 -30.26
C GLY A 358 -3.22 -23.91 -31.08
N ALA A 359 -4.03 -22.96 -30.61
CA ALA A 359 -5.16 -22.44 -31.37
C ALA A 359 -4.72 -21.68 -32.65
N GLN A 360 -3.61 -20.93 -32.61
CA GLN A 360 -2.99 -20.34 -33.80
C GLN A 360 -2.60 -21.41 -34.83
N SER A 361 -1.96 -22.49 -34.39
CA SER A 361 -1.61 -23.61 -35.29
C SER A 361 -2.83 -24.29 -35.90
N GLN A 362 -3.89 -24.49 -35.11
CA GLN A 362 -5.17 -25.02 -35.61
C GLN A 362 -5.81 -24.10 -36.66
N LEU A 363 -5.70 -22.77 -36.48
CA LEU A 363 -6.21 -21.80 -37.44
C LEU A 363 -5.51 -21.91 -38.81
N ILE A 364 -4.19 -22.11 -38.81
CA ILE A 364 -3.38 -22.34 -40.02
C ILE A 364 -3.75 -23.67 -40.67
N GLU A 365 -3.92 -24.73 -39.88
CA GLU A 365 -4.32 -26.05 -40.38
C GLU A 365 -5.70 -26.00 -41.07
N ILE A 366 -6.64 -25.27 -40.48
CA ILE A 366 -7.96 -25.02 -41.06
C ILE A 366 -7.82 -24.31 -42.43
N GLU A 367 -6.94 -23.31 -42.54
CA GLU A 367 -6.67 -22.63 -43.82
C GLU A 367 -6.08 -23.57 -44.88
N MET A 368 -5.09 -24.37 -44.51
CA MET A 368 -4.45 -25.32 -45.43
C MET A 368 -5.41 -26.40 -45.93
N LYS A 369 -6.27 -26.91 -45.05
CA LYS A 369 -7.34 -27.85 -45.40
C LYS A 369 -8.40 -27.18 -46.26
N ALA A 370 -8.71 -25.91 -46.00
CA ALA A 370 -9.72 -25.19 -46.76
C ALA A 370 -9.38 -25.02 -48.25
N LYS A 371 -8.09 -24.99 -48.62
CA LYS A 371 -7.59 -24.92 -50.01
C LYS A 371 -7.78 -26.21 -50.82
N LYS A 372 -8.09 -27.35 -50.19
CA LYS A 372 -8.12 -28.68 -50.82
C LYS A 372 -9.54 -29.27 -51.05
N ASN A 373 -10.59 -28.67 -50.49
CA ASN A 373 -11.93 -29.27 -50.49
C ASN A 373 -12.81 -28.80 -51.64
N LYS A 374 -13.79 -29.64 -52.02
CA LYS A 374 -14.94 -29.24 -52.83
C LYS A 374 -15.80 -28.23 -52.03
N TYR A 375 -16.63 -27.47 -52.74
CA TYR A 375 -17.42 -26.37 -52.16
C TYR A 375 -18.87 -26.80 -51.90
N THR A 376 -19.13 -27.82 -51.10
CA THR A 376 -20.52 -28.09 -50.69
C THR A 376 -20.93 -27.14 -49.56
N ARG A 377 -22.24 -26.85 -49.46
CA ARG A 377 -22.81 -26.07 -48.36
C ARG A 377 -22.41 -26.63 -46.98
N TYR A 378 -22.45 -27.95 -46.82
CA TYR A 378 -22.09 -28.63 -45.58
C TYR A 378 -20.61 -28.43 -45.21
N GLU A 379 -19.71 -28.54 -46.19
CA GLU A 379 -18.27 -28.32 -45.96
C GLU A 379 -17.97 -26.88 -45.53
N VAL A 380 -18.63 -25.89 -46.13
CA VAL A 380 -18.46 -24.47 -45.76
C VAL A 380 -18.97 -24.19 -44.34
N ILE A 381 -20.12 -24.77 -43.95
CA ILE A 381 -20.64 -24.66 -42.58
C ILE A 381 -19.65 -25.26 -41.57
N ASN A 382 -19.10 -26.45 -41.85
CA ASN A 382 -18.12 -27.08 -40.98
C ASN A 382 -16.84 -26.24 -40.83
N LYS A 383 -16.40 -25.54 -41.89
CA LYS A 383 -15.26 -24.59 -41.82
C LYS A 383 -15.57 -23.42 -40.88
N ILE A 384 -16.76 -22.83 -41.02
CA ILE A 384 -17.22 -21.72 -40.17
C ILE A 384 -17.27 -22.16 -38.69
N GLN A 385 -17.85 -23.33 -38.41
CA GLN A 385 -17.92 -23.88 -37.06
C GLN A 385 -16.53 -24.21 -36.50
N SER A 386 -15.62 -24.74 -37.32
CA SER A 386 -14.23 -25.01 -36.91
C SER A 386 -13.49 -23.72 -36.54
N LEU A 387 -13.65 -22.67 -37.34
CA LEU A 387 -13.10 -21.34 -37.05
C LEU A 387 -13.66 -20.78 -35.73
N ALA A 388 -14.96 -20.88 -35.50
CA ALA A 388 -15.61 -20.46 -34.25
C ALA A 388 -15.10 -21.25 -33.04
N ASN A 389 -14.85 -22.55 -33.20
CA ASN A 389 -14.33 -23.39 -32.12
C ASN A 389 -12.90 -22.99 -31.73
N VAL A 390 -12.03 -22.75 -32.73
CA VAL A 390 -10.67 -22.25 -32.51
C VAL A 390 -10.68 -20.85 -31.90
N TYR A 391 -11.58 -19.98 -32.35
CA TYR A 391 -11.79 -18.65 -31.78
C TYR A 391 -12.19 -18.68 -30.31
N GLY A 392 -13.16 -19.53 -29.95
CA GLY A 392 -13.58 -19.69 -28.55
C GLY A 392 -12.45 -20.21 -27.67
N HIS A 393 -11.66 -21.17 -28.18
CA HIS A 393 -10.48 -21.67 -27.50
C HIS A 393 -9.44 -20.58 -27.25
N PHE A 394 -9.08 -19.80 -28.27
CA PHE A 394 -8.07 -18.76 -28.14
C PHE A 394 -8.49 -17.67 -27.16
N ASN A 395 -9.71 -17.14 -27.28
CA ASN A 395 -10.12 -15.97 -26.50
C ASN A 395 -10.24 -16.25 -25.01
N VAL A 396 -10.77 -17.42 -24.59
CA VAL A 396 -10.84 -17.76 -23.17
C VAL A 396 -9.44 -17.84 -22.54
N ASN A 397 -8.49 -18.49 -23.22
CA ASN A 397 -7.12 -18.58 -22.72
C ASN A 397 -6.42 -17.21 -22.71
N TYR A 398 -6.70 -16.36 -23.70
CA TYR A 398 -6.20 -15.00 -23.75
C TYR A 398 -6.74 -14.14 -22.60
N GLU A 399 -8.05 -14.19 -22.33
CA GLU A 399 -8.68 -13.48 -21.19
C GLU A 399 -8.08 -13.94 -19.86
N ASN A 400 -7.87 -15.24 -19.67
CA ASN A 400 -7.19 -15.76 -18.48
C ASN A 400 -5.76 -15.21 -18.32
N MET A 401 -5.03 -14.96 -19.41
CA MET A 401 -3.70 -14.34 -19.34
C MET A 401 -3.76 -12.87 -18.93
N ILE A 402 -4.75 -12.11 -19.43
CA ILE A 402 -4.96 -10.70 -19.03
C ILE A 402 -5.30 -10.59 -17.54
N ASP A 403 -6.17 -11.49 -17.04
CA ASP A 403 -6.50 -11.51 -15.62
C ASP A 403 -5.27 -11.86 -14.76
N LEU A 404 -4.43 -12.80 -15.22
CA LEU A 404 -3.15 -13.12 -14.55
C LEU A 404 -2.17 -11.94 -14.52
N GLU A 405 -2.11 -11.10 -15.57
CA GLU A 405 -1.28 -9.87 -15.58
C GLU A 405 -1.71 -8.90 -14.47
N THR A 406 -3.03 -8.76 -14.27
CA THR A 406 -3.57 -7.93 -13.19
C THR A 406 -3.14 -8.44 -11.82
N VAL A 407 -3.29 -9.74 -11.57
CA VAL A 407 -2.86 -10.34 -10.28
C VAL A 407 -1.35 -10.31 -10.12
N TYR A 408 -0.58 -10.51 -11.19
CA TYR A 408 0.88 -10.41 -11.17
C TYR A 408 1.34 -9.02 -10.72
N ASN A 409 0.79 -7.96 -11.32
CA ASN A 409 1.13 -6.59 -10.97
C ASN A 409 0.79 -6.27 -9.50
N ASN A 410 -0.32 -6.79 -8.99
CA ASN A 410 -0.66 -6.70 -7.57
C ASN A 410 0.43 -7.34 -6.69
N LYS A 411 0.93 -8.53 -7.05
CA LYS A 411 2.01 -9.21 -6.30
C LYS A 411 3.35 -8.51 -6.40
N ILE A 412 3.69 -7.94 -7.56
CA ILE A 412 4.89 -7.11 -7.71
C ILE A 412 4.79 -5.90 -6.79
N GLN A 413 3.66 -5.20 -6.77
CA GLN A 413 3.48 -4.06 -5.87
C GLN A 413 3.58 -4.45 -4.39
N ALA A 414 2.99 -5.59 -4.00
CA ALA A 414 3.15 -6.11 -2.64
C ALA A 414 4.63 -6.37 -2.28
N PHE A 415 5.41 -6.92 -3.21
CA PHE A 415 6.86 -7.09 -3.01
C PHE A 415 7.57 -5.75 -2.85
N LYS A 416 7.25 -4.73 -3.66
CA LYS A 416 7.82 -3.38 -3.52
C LYS A 416 7.52 -2.76 -2.16
N ASN A 417 6.32 -2.98 -1.63
CA ASN A 417 5.97 -2.53 -0.28
C ASN A 417 6.86 -3.19 0.78
N VAL A 418 7.19 -4.49 0.62
CA VAL A 418 8.15 -5.18 1.49
C VAL A 418 9.54 -4.53 1.40
N LEU A 419 10.02 -4.23 0.19
CA LEU A 419 11.33 -3.60 -0.01
C LEU A 419 11.44 -2.23 0.67
N ASN A 420 10.38 -1.43 0.60
CA ASN A 420 10.31 -0.14 1.31
C ASN A 420 10.26 -0.33 2.83
N PHE A 421 9.57 -1.36 3.32
CA PHE A 421 9.37 -1.57 4.75
C PHE A 421 10.63 -2.07 5.48
N ILE A 422 11.39 -2.99 4.87
CA ILE A 422 12.53 -3.66 5.53
C ILE A 422 13.58 -2.69 6.10
N PRO A 423 14.12 -1.70 5.35
CA PRO A 423 15.14 -0.80 5.89
C PRO A 423 14.66 0.01 7.10
N HIS A 424 13.36 0.33 7.17
CA HIS A 424 12.78 1.04 8.32
C HIS A 424 12.74 0.20 9.59
N ILE A 425 12.55 -1.12 9.49
CA ILE A 425 12.66 -2.04 10.64
C ILE A 425 14.10 -2.02 11.18
N LEU A 426 15.11 -1.85 10.32
CA LEU A 426 16.51 -1.92 10.74
C LEU A 426 17.01 -0.67 11.49
N ILE A 427 16.38 0.50 11.28
CA ILE A 427 16.74 1.75 11.97
C ILE A 427 15.89 2.03 13.22
N GLY A 428 14.89 1.21 13.53
CA GLY A 428 14.04 1.49 14.66
C GLY A 428 12.94 0.48 14.93
N LYS A 429 12.26 0.69 16.05
CA LYS A 429 11.05 -0.07 16.34
C LYS A 429 9.93 0.56 15.53
N VAL A 430 9.25 -0.21 14.70
CA VAL A 430 8.01 0.25 14.06
C VAL A 430 6.90 0.26 15.11
N ASP A 431 6.33 1.43 15.39
CA ASP A 431 5.04 1.55 16.05
C ASP A 431 3.95 1.30 15.03
N THR A 432 3.21 0.25 15.31
CA THR A 432 2.24 -0.38 14.44
C THR A 432 0.92 0.39 14.42
N CYS A 433 0.61 1.12 15.51
CA CYS A 433 -0.59 1.97 15.58
C CYS A 433 -0.44 3.24 14.74
N THR A 434 0.76 3.80 14.73
CA THR A 434 1.07 5.07 14.06
C THR A 434 1.81 4.87 12.73
N ASN A 435 2.22 3.64 12.42
CA ASN A 435 3.01 3.28 11.24
C ASN A 435 4.30 4.12 11.10
N HIS A 436 4.90 4.45 12.24
CA HIS A 436 6.09 5.28 12.36
C HIS A 436 7.22 4.53 13.06
N VAL A 437 8.45 4.88 12.73
CA VAL A 437 9.63 4.36 13.43
C VAL A 437 9.78 5.12 14.75
N VAL A 438 9.45 4.46 15.86
CA VAL A 438 9.57 5.01 17.21
C VAL A 438 10.92 4.68 17.83
N PRO A 439 11.34 5.46 18.86
CA PRO A 439 12.57 5.18 19.56
C PRO A 439 12.61 3.77 20.12
N ASN A 440 13.76 3.13 20.00
CA ASN A 440 13.99 1.79 20.52
C ASN A 440 15.04 1.87 21.62
N ASP A 441 14.65 1.50 22.83
CA ASP A 441 15.50 1.50 24.02
C ASP A 441 16.78 0.67 23.86
N ASN A 442 16.81 -0.28 22.91
CA ASN A 442 17.99 -1.09 22.62
C ASN A 442 19.15 -0.28 22.00
N TYR A 443 18.86 0.83 21.32
CA TYR A 443 19.88 1.63 20.63
C TYR A 443 19.72 3.14 20.81
N ASP A 444 18.60 3.64 21.34
CA ASP A 444 18.40 5.05 21.65
C ASP A 444 18.65 5.35 23.15
N PHE A 445 19.52 6.32 23.42
CA PHE A 445 19.72 6.83 24.78
C PHE A 445 18.63 7.83 25.18
N LYS A 446 18.15 7.75 26.42
CA LYS A 446 17.11 8.64 26.96
C LYS A 446 17.74 9.87 27.63
N ILE A 447 18.18 10.85 26.83
CA ILE A 447 18.83 12.09 27.32
C ILE A 447 17.98 12.89 28.31
N ILE A 448 16.66 12.69 28.31
CA ILE A 448 15.75 13.35 29.27
C ILE A 448 15.99 12.91 30.72
N LYS A 449 16.54 11.70 30.95
CA LYS A 449 16.82 11.19 32.30
C LYS A 449 17.90 12.00 33.02
N PRO A 450 19.13 12.17 32.48
CA PRO A 450 20.15 12.98 33.14
C PRO A 450 19.72 14.44 33.33
N ILE A 451 19.00 15.02 32.36
CA ILE A 451 18.43 16.38 32.49
C ILE A 451 17.48 16.46 33.70
N SER A 452 16.60 15.48 33.86
CA SER A 452 15.68 15.42 35.00
C SER A 452 16.42 15.28 36.34
N ILE A 453 17.54 14.57 36.38
CA ILE A 453 18.37 14.45 37.59
C ILE A 453 18.97 15.81 37.98
N LEU A 454 19.54 16.55 37.02
CA LEU A 454 20.09 17.88 37.28
C LEU A 454 19.04 18.83 37.86
N ASN A 455 17.87 18.91 37.21
CA ASN A 455 16.78 19.79 37.69
C ASN A 455 16.37 19.44 39.13
N LYS A 456 16.23 18.14 39.45
CA LYS A 456 15.92 17.70 40.83
C LYS A 456 17.02 18.04 41.83
N LEU A 457 18.28 18.00 41.42
CA LEU A 457 19.40 18.34 42.28
C LEU A 457 19.54 19.85 42.48
N GLU A 458 19.14 20.67 41.50
CA GLU A 458 19.01 22.12 41.68
C GLU A 458 17.96 22.44 42.77
N ASP A 459 16.84 21.71 42.81
CA ASP A 459 15.84 21.84 43.89
C ASP A 459 16.40 21.41 45.26
N VAL A 460 17.10 20.26 45.32
CA VAL A 460 17.74 19.77 46.56
C VAL A 460 18.81 20.75 47.04
N PHE A 461 19.56 21.35 46.12
CA PHE A 461 20.52 22.40 46.42
C PHE A 461 19.82 23.63 47.00
N PHE A 462 18.76 24.11 46.35
CA PHE A 462 17.97 25.24 46.87
C PHE A 462 17.44 24.97 48.28
N GLN A 463 16.91 23.77 48.54
CA GLN A 463 16.40 23.40 49.87
C GLN A 463 17.50 23.38 50.95
N ALA A 464 18.70 22.92 50.61
CA ALA A 464 19.81 22.84 51.56
C ALA A 464 20.45 24.21 51.82
N PHE A 465 20.67 25.03 50.78
CA PHE A 465 21.44 26.28 50.86
C PHE A 465 20.59 27.55 50.86
N GLY A 466 19.32 27.48 50.48
CA GLY A 466 18.36 28.59 50.51
C GLY A 466 18.41 29.54 49.30
N PHE A 467 19.12 29.17 48.23
CA PHE A 467 19.20 29.96 46.98
C PHE A 467 19.45 29.06 45.77
N ASN A 468 19.09 29.56 44.58
CA ASN A 468 19.19 28.81 43.33
C ASN A 468 20.65 28.61 42.93
N PHE A 469 21.01 27.40 42.50
CA PHE A 469 22.36 27.12 42.01
C PHE A 469 22.75 28.03 40.82
N SER A 470 24.01 28.48 40.79
CA SER A 470 24.59 29.26 39.70
C SER A 470 26.02 28.80 39.40
N GLU A 471 26.36 28.70 38.10
CA GLU A 471 27.72 28.38 37.64
C GLU A 471 28.77 29.40 38.13
N LYS A 472 28.33 30.63 38.41
CA LYS A 472 29.21 31.73 38.83
C LYS A 472 29.64 31.63 40.29
N TYR A 473 29.01 30.78 41.10
CA TYR A 473 29.37 30.69 42.51
C TYR A 473 30.73 30.02 42.69
N ASP A 474 31.56 30.63 43.51
CA ASP A 474 32.75 30.01 44.08
C ASP A 474 32.52 29.69 45.57
N SER A 475 33.37 28.85 46.15
CA SER A 475 33.28 28.49 47.55
C SER A 475 33.60 29.66 48.48
N GLU A 476 34.30 30.69 47.99
CA GLU A 476 34.58 31.92 48.74
C GLU A 476 33.32 32.74 48.99
N THR A 477 32.34 32.64 48.10
CA THR A 477 31.06 33.34 48.18
C THR A 477 30.30 32.97 49.47
N LEU A 478 30.46 31.75 49.98
CA LEU A 478 29.64 31.20 51.07
C LEU A 478 30.46 30.77 52.30
N LYS A 479 31.72 31.20 52.41
CA LYS A 479 32.61 30.87 53.53
C LYS A 479 32.03 31.35 54.87
N THR A 480 32.01 30.45 55.84
CA THR A 480 31.75 30.64 57.28
C THR A 480 33.05 30.46 58.09
N SER A 481 33.01 30.62 59.40
CA SER A 481 34.13 30.34 60.30
C SER A 481 34.46 28.84 60.41
N ASN A 482 33.53 27.96 60.03
CA ASN A 482 33.70 26.51 60.13
C ASN A 482 34.32 25.93 58.84
N SER A 483 35.55 25.40 58.97
CA SER A 483 36.31 24.83 57.86
C SER A 483 35.64 23.61 57.22
N GLU A 484 34.95 22.77 58.00
CA GLU A 484 34.26 21.60 57.49
C GLU A 484 32.99 21.97 56.72
N ILE A 485 32.21 22.94 57.20
CA ILE A 485 31.04 23.48 56.47
C ILE A 485 31.50 24.08 55.15
N ASN A 486 32.57 24.86 55.16
CA ASN A 486 33.16 25.45 53.95
C ASN A 486 33.62 24.38 52.95
N HIS A 487 34.19 23.28 53.44
CA HIS A 487 34.58 22.16 52.61
C HIS A 487 33.36 21.52 51.94
N ILE A 488 32.29 21.24 52.70
CA ILE A 488 31.04 20.66 52.16
C ILE A 488 30.42 21.60 51.11
N ILE A 489 30.34 22.90 51.37
CA ILE A 489 29.83 23.89 50.40
C ILE A 489 30.66 23.83 49.10
N SER A 490 31.99 23.87 49.23
CA SER A 490 32.90 23.85 48.08
C SER A 490 32.77 22.57 47.26
N GLU A 491 32.73 21.41 47.91
CA GLU A 491 32.56 20.13 47.23
C GLU A 491 31.20 20.01 46.54
N THR A 492 30.15 20.53 47.16
CA THR A 492 28.79 20.51 46.59
C THR A 492 28.74 21.36 45.32
N ILE A 493 29.24 22.59 45.36
CA ILE A 493 29.29 23.50 44.21
C ILE A 493 30.12 22.88 43.08
N ASN A 494 31.30 22.35 43.38
CA ASN A 494 32.15 21.71 42.37
C ASN A 494 31.44 20.49 41.75
N SER A 495 30.81 19.65 42.56
CA SER A 495 30.08 18.47 42.08
C SER A 495 28.88 18.86 41.20
N MET A 496 28.14 19.91 41.56
CA MET A 496 27.05 20.46 40.74
C MET A 496 27.54 21.01 39.40
N LYS A 497 28.67 21.73 39.38
CA LYS A 497 29.31 22.21 38.14
C LYS A 497 29.73 21.04 37.25
N THR A 498 30.45 20.07 37.82
CA THR A 498 30.85 18.85 37.09
C THR A 498 29.65 18.10 36.52
N LEU A 499 28.55 17.96 37.28
CA LEU A 499 27.34 17.32 36.80
C LEU A 499 26.73 18.07 35.61
N ARG A 500 26.66 19.41 35.71
CA ARG A 500 26.07 20.25 34.68
C ARG A 500 26.89 20.24 33.39
N ASP A 501 28.21 20.33 33.50
CA ASP A 501 29.14 20.23 32.37
C ASP A 501 29.02 18.85 31.70
N LEU A 502 29.02 17.78 32.50
CA LEU A 502 28.82 16.42 31.99
C LEU A 502 27.49 16.26 31.22
N ILE A 503 26.40 16.81 31.74
CA ILE A 503 25.08 16.75 31.07
C ILE A 503 25.06 17.58 29.78
N LYS A 504 25.82 18.68 29.72
CA LYS A 504 25.99 19.46 28.50
C LYS A 504 26.76 18.65 27.45
N ASP A 505 27.86 18.01 27.83
CA ASP A 505 28.64 17.15 26.95
C ASP A 505 27.82 15.95 26.44
N MET A 506 27.03 15.32 27.32
CA MET A 506 26.06 14.28 26.96
C MET A 506 25.04 14.77 25.93
N LYS A 507 24.53 16.01 26.07
CA LYS A 507 23.58 16.59 25.11
C LYS A 507 24.21 16.82 23.74
N ASP A 508 25.45 17.30 23.71
CA ASP A 508 26.14 17.59 22.47
C ASP A 508 26.51 16.29 21.73
N THR A 509 27.00 15.28 22.45
CA THR A 509 27.21 13.91 21.95
C THR A 509 25.92 13.27 21.43
N TYR A 510 24.78 13.50 22.10
CA TYR A 510 23.49 13.01 21.64
C TYR A 510 23.01 13.66 20.32
N LYS A 511 23.41 14.91 20.05
CA LYS A 511 22.99 15.70 18.87
C LYS A 511 23.83 15.45 17.62
N THR A 512 25.05 14.93 17.76
CA THR A 512 25.98 14.74 16.63
C THR A 512 25.58 13.60 15.67
N ASP A 513 24.62 12.76 16.05
CA ASP A 513 24.10 11.72 15.16
C ASP A 513 23.14 12.30 14.10
N ASN A 514 23.21 11.81 12.86
CA ASN A 514 22.20 12.09 11.84
C ASN A 514 20.79 11.85 12.41
N THR A 515 19.91 12.85 12.26
CA THR A 515 18.53 12.73 12.76
C THR A 515 17.84 11.54 12.13
N ARG A 516 16.94 10.88 12.88
CA ARG A 516 16.15 9.76 12.35
C ARG A 516 15.46 10.11 11.03
N GLN A 517 14.90 11.31 10.96
CA GLN A 517 14.25 11.82 9.76
C GLN A 517 15.20 11.89 8.56
N HIS A 518 16.47 12.23 8.77
CA HIS A 518 17.46 12.25 7.70
C HIS A 518 17.72 10.84 7.15
N ILE A 519 17.95 9.85 8.02
CA ILE A 519 18.18 8.47 7.56
C ILE A 519 16.93 7.86 6.90
N GLU A 520 15.73 8.15 7.40
CA GLU A 520 14.47 7.73 6.79
C GLU A 520 14.32 8.30 5.37
N ASN A 521 14.61 9.59 5.18
CA ASN A 521 14.57 10.21 3.86
C ASN A 521 15.62 9.62 2.91
N THR A 522 16.84 9.37 3.39
CA THR A 522 17.90 8.73 2.61
C THR A 522 17.47 7.33 2.14
N ILE A 523 16.91 6.52 3.04
CA ILE A 523 16.35 5.20 2.71
C ILE A 523 15.26 5.35 1.64
N LYS A 524 14.29 6.26 1.83
CA LYS A 524 13.18 6.47 0.89
C LYS A 524 13.69 6.84 -0.51
N GLN A 525 14.71 7.69 -0.61
CA GLN A 525 15.30 8.07 -1.90
C GLN A 525 16.02 6.89 -2.57
N LEU A 526 16.70 6.03 -1.80
CA LEU A 526 17.41 4.87 -2.33
C LEU A 526 16.45 3.78 -2.84
N THR A 527 15.22 3.71 -2.34
CA THR A 527 14.24 2.71 -2.76
C THR A 527 13.30 3.17 -3.89
N ILE A 528 13.29 4.46 -4.25
CA ILE A 528 12.57 4.97 -5.43
C ILE A 528 13.38 4.62 -6.70
N ASN A 529 12.94 3.60 -7.45
CA ASN A 529 13.68 3.12 -8.63
C ASN A 529 12.77 2.82 -9.83
N VAL A 530 13.34 2.90 -11.04
CA VAL A 530 12.63 2.80 -12.33
C VAL A 530 12.63 1.38 -12.88
N ASP A 531 13.67 0.59 -12.61
CA ASP A 531 13.80 -0.81 -13.04
C ASP A 531 14.30 -1.76 -11.93
N LEU A 532 14.22 -3.07 -12.19
CA LEU A 532 14.56 -4.12 -11.22
C LEU A 532 16.01 -4.10 -10.73
N ASN A 533 16.98 -3.79 -11.61
CA ASN A 533 18.39 -3.79 -11.23
C ASN A 533 18.70 -2.58 -10.35
N GLN A 534 18.12 -1.43 -10.69
CA GLN A 534 18.17 -0.24 -9.85
C GLN A 534 17.50 -0.50 -8.50
N GLU A 535 16.36 -1.18 -8.49
CA GLU A 535 15.63 -1.55 -7.28
C GLU A 535 16.46 -2.48 -6.36
N GLU A 536 17.13 -3.49 -6.92
CA GLU A 536 18.03 -4.37 -6.15
C GLU A 536 19.23 -3.60 -5.56
N ASN A 537 19.87 -2.76 -6.35
CA ASN A 537 21.02 -1.96 -5.91
C ASN A 537 20.62 -0.92 -4.86
N GLY A 538 19.50 -0.24 -5.08
CA GLY A 538 18.93 0.74 -4.18
C GLY A 538 18.54 0.13 -2.84
N PHE A 539 17.88 -1.03 -2.87
CA PHE A 539 17.57 -1.81 -1.67
C PHE A 539 18.84 -2.18 -0.90
N THR A 540 19.85 -2.73 -1.57
CA THR A 540 21.12 -3.11 -0.92
C THR A 540 21.77 -1.91 -0.22
N LYS A 541 21.85 -0.76 -0.90
CA LYS A 541 22.38 0.49 -0.30
C LYS A 541 21.54 0.96 0.88
N ALA A 542 20.22 0.87 0.80
CA ALA A 542 19.33 1.27 1.89
C ALA A 542 19.55 0.40 3.15
N ILE A 543 19.74 -0.92 2.97
CA ILE A 543 20.09 -1.83 4.07
C ILE A 543 21.43 -1.46 4.70
N ASP A 544 22.45 -1.18 3.89
CA ASP A 544 23.78 -0.80 4.40
C ASP A 544 23.74 0.51 5.18
N GLU A 545 23.05 1.53 4.69
CA GLU A 545 22.88 2.80 5.39
C GLU A 545 22.10 2.63 6.70
N ALA A 546 21.04 1.81 6.71
CA ALA A 546 20.31 1.48 7.93
C ALA A 546 21.21 0.81 8.99
N LYS A 547 22.04 -0.15 8.57
CA LYS A 547 22.98 -0.86 9.46
C LYS A 547 24.09 0.04 10.00
N LYS A 548 24.64 0.93 9.15
CA LYS A 548 25.63 1.93 9.58
C LYS A 548 25.03 2.88 10.62
N TRP A 549 23.85 3.44 10.34
CA TRP A 549 23.16 4.33 11.26
C TRP A 549 22.91 3.66 12.61
N ARG A 550 22.41 2.41 12.61
CA ARG A 550 22.16 1.65 13.84
C ARG A 550 23.45 1.44 14.65
N SER A 551 24.54 1.10 13.98
CA SER A 551 25.84 0.87 14.62
C SER A 551 26.36 2.15 15.29
N LEU A 552 26.20 3.30 14.64
CA LEU A 552 26.52 4.61 15.23
C LEU A 552 25.68 4.88 16.48
N LYS A 553 24.35 4.68 16.42
CA LYS A 553 23.47 4.86 17.59
C LYS A 553 23.87 3.98 18.77
N ILE A 554 24.21 2.70 18.53
CA ILE A 554 24.65 1.78 19.58
C ILE A 554 25.96 2.27 20.21
N ALA A 555 26.91 2.74 19.41
CA ALA A 555 28.17 3.30 19.91
C ALA A 555 27.94 4.56 20.76
N THR A 556 27.15 5.52 20.25
CA THR A 556 26.77 6.75 20.98
C THR A 556 26.04 6.40 22.28
N LYS A 557 25.10 5.46 22.25
CA LYS A 557 24.39 4.98 23.44
C LYS A 557 25.34 4.40 24.48
N LYS A 558 26.35 3.62 24.08
CA LYS A 558 27.32 3.03 25.00
C LYS A 558 28.11 4.11 25.75
N ILE A 559 28.59 5.14 25.04
CA ILE A 559 29.29 6.29 25.64
C ILE A 559 28.37 6.99 26.65
N LEU A 560 27.13 7.32 26.24
CA LEU A 560 26.18 8.00 27.09
C LEU A 560 25.73 7.16 28.30
N ASP A 561 25.64 5.83 28.17
CA ASP A 561 25.34 4.94 29.29
C ASP A 561 26.49 4.90 30.32
N GLU A 562 27.75 5.00 29.87
CA GLU A 562 28.92 5.11 30.75
C GLU A 562 28.94 6.45 31.50
N GLU A 563 28.73 7.56 30.78
CA GLU A 563 28.60 8.90 31.38
C GLU A 563 27.40 8.98 32.35
N PHE A 564 26.30 8.28 32.03
CA PHE A 564 25.13 8.23 32.91
C PHE A 564 25.42 7.54 34.25
N LYS A 565 26.35 6.59 34.31
CA LYS A 565 26.80 6.02 35.60
C LYS A 565 27.50 7.07 36.45
N THR A 566 28.29 7.95 35.83
CA THR A 566 28.93 9.09 36.52
C THR A 566 27.88 10.08 37.00
N VAL A 567 26.83 10.36 36.21
CA VAL A 567 25.67 11.16 36.64
C VAL A 567 25.01 10.59 37.89
N LEU A 568 24.76 9.27 37.94
CA LEU A 568 24.16 8.63 39.11
C LEU A 568 25.07 8.68 40.34
N SER A 569 26.39 8.56 40.15
CA SER A 569 27.38 8.71 41.23
C SER A 569 27.40 10.14 41.79
N LEU A 570 27.39 11.15 40.90
CA LEU A 570 27.31 12.56 41.28
C LEU A 570 25.98 12.88 41.97
N GLU A 571 24.86 12.32 41.51
CA GLU A 571 23.56 12.47 42.16
C GLU A 571 23.61 12.00 43.62
N ALA A 572 24.16 10.81 43.87
CA ALA A 572 24.31 10.28 45.22
C ALA A 572 25.24 11.17 46.08
N LYS A 573 26.39 11.57 45.54
CA LYS A 573 27.36 12.43 46.24
C LYS A 573 26.76 13.79 46.61
N ILE A 574 26.08 14.46 45.68
CA ILE A 574 25.48 15.78 45.91
C ILE A 574 24.37 15.69 46.97
N LYS A 575 23.50 14.68 46.89
CA LYS A 575 22.46 14.47 47.91
C LYS A 575 23.04 14.24 49.30
N ASP A 576 24.11 13.47 49.40
CA ASP A 576 24.80 13.22 50.67
C ASP A 576 25.44 14.51 51.22
N LEU A 577 26.16 15.27 50.38
CA LEU A 577 26.75 16.55 50.78
C LEU A 577 25.71 17.57 51.24
N CYS A 578 24.59 17.72 50.51
CA CYS A 578 23.49 18.60 50.91
C CYS A 578 22.89 18.18 52.26
N LYS A 579 22.78 16.87 52.52
CA LYS A 579 22.32 16.35 53.80
C LYS A 579 23.32 16.63 54.92
N GLN A 580 24.61 16.35 54.71
CA GLN A 580 25.66 16.64 55.68
C GLN A 580 25.71 18.14 56.03
N PHE A 581 25.55 19.01 55.02
CA PHE A 581 25.44 20.46 55.21
C PHE A 581 24.26 20.82 56.12
N THR A 582 23.07 20.32 55.78
CA THR A 582 21.83 20.58 56.53
C THR A 582 21.93 20.07 57.98
N ASP A 583 22.52 18.89 58.18
CA ASP A 583 22.70 18.32 59.52
C ASP A 583 23.69 19.13 60.37
N LYS A 584 24.77 19.65 59.79
CA LYS A 584 25.71 20.54 60.50
C LYS A 584 25.12 21.92 60.79
N LEU A 585 24.28 22.45 59.91
CA LEU A 585 23.57 23.72 60.12
C LEU A 585 22.50 23.68 61.21
N LYS A 586 22.08 22.49 61.70
CA LYS A 586 21.20 22.39 62.87
C LYS A 586 21.82 22.99 64.15
N ASN A 587 23.13 23.20 64.18
CA ASN A 587 23.77 23.99 65.21
C ASN A 587 23.45 25.49 65.02
N LEU A 588 22.72 26.07 65.99
CA LEU A 588 22.24 27.45 65.99
C LEU A 588 23.33 28.49 65.73
N GLN A 589 24.56 28.25 66.17
CA GLN A 589 25.68 29.17 65.97
C GLN A 589 26.07 29.27 64.49
N TYR A 590 26.19 28.13 63.79
CA TYR A 590 26.55 28.09 62.38
C TYR A 590 25.39 28.56 61.48
N MET A 591 24.14 28.29 61.87
CA MET A 591 22.97 28.80 61.14
C MET A 591 22.92 30.33 61.12
N LYS A 592 23.18 30.96 62.27
CA LYS A 592 23.19 32.41 62.39
C LYS A 592 24.28 33.03 61.53
N GLU A 593 25.50 32.50 61.63
CA GLU A 593 26.63 32.96 60.83
C GLU A 593 26.39 32.80 59.32
N TYR A 594 25.83 31.67 58.91
CA TYR A 594 25.52 31.41 57.50
C TYR A 594 24.48 32.37 56.94
N LYS A 595 23.40 32.66 57.69
CA LYS A 595 22.41 33.68 57.30
C LYS A 595 23.03 35.07 57.16
N ASP A 596 23.92 35.44 58.08
CA ASP A 596 24.60 36.74 58.03
C ASP A 596 25.49 36.85 56.77
N VAL A 597 26.16 35.75 56.36
CA VAL A 597 26.94 35.68 55.10
C VAL A 597 26.05 35.87 53.88
N LEU A 598 24.90 35.18 53.82
CA LEU A 598 23.94 35.32 52.71
C LEU A 598 23.42 36.76 52.56
N ILE A 599 23.04 37.39 53.68
CA ILE A 599 22.58 38.79 53.73
C ILE A 599 23.68 39.73 53.27
N LYS A 600 24.90 39.58 53.80
CA LYS A 600 26.04 40.45 53.49
C LYS A 600 26.46 40.40 52.02
N LYS A 601 26.23 39.27 51.35
CA LYS A 601 26.58 39.09 49.93
C LYS A 601 25.41 39.31 48.97
N TYR A 602 24.27 39.83 49.45
CA TYR A 602 23.07 40.06 48.63
C TYR A 602 22.60 38.80 47.88
N ILE A 603 22.82 37.62 48.47
CA ILE A 603 22.28 36.36 47.94
C ILE A 603 20.87 36.27 48.47
N ILE A 604 19.91 36.65 47.62
CA ILE A 604 18.51 36.79 48.01
C ILE A 604 17.99 35.42 48.47
N LEU A 605 17.67 35.31 49.76
CA LEU A 605 16.80 34.28 50.32
C LEU A 605 15.38 34.60 49.88
N GLU A 606 14.96 34.14 48.70
CA GLU A 606 13.52 34.09 48.41
C GLU A 606 12.90 33.05 49.33
N THR A 607 12.35 33.53 50.45
CA THR A 607 11.46 32.72 51.27
C THR A 607 10.10 32.68 50.59
N PRO A 608 9.47 31.51 50.41
CA PRO A 608 8.05 31.47 50.12
C PRO A 608 7.33 32.01 51.36
N THR A 609 6.78 33.22 51.24
CA THR A 609 5.86 33.74 52.23
C THR A 609 4.58 32.91 52.12
N SER A 610 4.40 32.03 53.09
CA SER A 610 3.11 31.41 53.37
C SER A 610 2.21 32.44 54.05
N ILE A 611 1.00 32.59 53.51
CA ILE A 611 -0.23 32.74 54.30
C ILE A 611 -1.10 31.55 53.93
#